data_AF-A0A1V5X9U5-F1
#
_entry.id   AF-A0A1V5X9U5-F1
#
_cell.length_a   1.000
_cell.length_b   1.000
_cell.length_c   1.000
_cell.angle_alpha   90.00
_cell.angle_beta   90.00
_cell.angle_gamma   90.00
#
_symmetry.space_group_name_H-M   'P 1'
#
loop_
_entity.id
_entity.type
_entity.pdbx_description
1 polymer ?
#
loop_
_entity_poly.entity_id
_entity_poly.type
_entity_poly.pdbx_seq_one_letter_code
_entity_poly.pdbx_strand_id
1 'polypeptide(L)'
;MDTKNLKVVYTITERGERSYWHRIGVGYVNRDGSLNIKLDAVPVNGTMHVRDWTARDEVTAQEPKKSNGSNGASKNASSKLIDDLPGTF
;
A
#
# COMPACT_ATOMS: atom_id res chain seq x y z
N MET A 1 15.56 -0.38 -24.57
CA MET A 1 15.25 0.91 -23.94
C MET A 1 16.11 1.05 -22.70
N ASP A 2 17.03 2.00 -22.66
CA ASP A 2 17.81 2.29 -21.45
C ASP A 2 16.92 2.97 -20.40
N THR A 3 16.40 2.17 -19.47
CA THR A 3 15.53 2.65 -18.39
C THR A 3 16.28 3.41 -17.30
N LYS A 4 17.62 3.46 -17.38
CA LYS A 4 18.50 4.15 -16.42
C LYS A 4 18.21 5.65 -16.28
N ASN A 5 17.63 6.27 -17.31
CA ASN A 5 17.27 7.69 -17.29
C ASN A 5 15.81 7.93 -16.90
N LEU A 6 15.03 6.87 -16.70
CA LEU A 6 13.64 6.94 -16.28
C LEU A 6 13.56 7.04 -14.77
N LYS A 7 12.68 7.91 -14.30
CA LYS A 7 12.37 8.06 -12.88
C LYS A 7 10.87 7.93 -12.64
N VAL A 8 10.51 7.49 -11.46
CA VAL A 8 9.12 7.43 -10.98
C VAL A 8 8.91 8.53 -9.96
N VAL A 9 7.79 9.23 -10.07
CA VAL A 9 7.45 10.31 -9.15
C VAL A 9 6.28 9.89 -8.27
N TYR A 10 6.46 10.05 -6.97
CA TYR A 10 5.50 9.69 -5.94
C TYR A 10 5.11 10.92 -5.11
N THR A 11 3.86 11.00 -4.68
CA THR A 11 3.49 11.75 -3.47
C THR A 11 3.28 10.76 -2.33
N ILE A 12 3.74 11.13 -1.15
CA ILE A 12 3.63 10.29 0.05
C ILE A 12 2.66 10.97 0.99
N THR A 13 1.56 10.27 1.30
CA THR A 13 0.61 10.73 2.31
C THR A 13 0.76 9.86 3.55
N GLU A 14 0.70 10.49 4.71
CA GLU A 14 0.76 9.81 6.00
C GLU A 14 -0.65 9.73 6.59
N ARG A 15 -1.04 8.54 7.05
CA ARG A 15 -2.31 8.32 7.73
C ARG A 15 -2.07 7.48 8.97
N GLY A 16 -1.95 8.14 10.11
CA GLY A 16 -1.51 7.52 11.36
C GLY A 16 -0.08 7.01 11.20
N GLU A 17 0.14 5.75 11.53
CA GLU A 17 1.47 5.12 11.48
C GLU A 17 1.82 4.56 10.08
N ARG A 18 0.98 4.78 9.06
CA ARG A 18 1.16 4.21 7.72
C ARG A 18 1.43 5.29 6.68
N SER A 19 2.45 5.06 5.86
CA SER A 19 2.75 5.87 4.68
C SER A 19 2.16 5.23 3.42
N TYR A 20 1.49 6.04 2.61
CA TYR A 20 0.89 5.65 1.34
C TYR A 20 1.65 6.32 0.21
N TRP A 21 2.22 5.49 -0.66
CA TRP A 21 3.01 5.93 -1.80
C TRP A 21 2.10 5.95 -3.02
N HIS A 22 1.74 7.13 -3.48
CA HIS A 22 0.94 7.31 -4.67
C HIS A 22 1.85 7.70 -5.82
N ARG A 23 1.95 6.87 -6.86
CA ARG A 23 2.62 7.27 -8.09
C ARG A 23 1.79 8.35 -8.77
N ILE A 24 2.44 9.48 -9.06
CA ILE A 24 1.79 10.66 -9.65
C ILE A 24 2.45 11.10 -10.96
N GLY A 25 3.42 10.33 -11.46
CA GLY A 25 4.04 10.65 -12.73
C GLY A 25 5.35 9.91 -13.01
N VAL A 26 6.06 10.46 -13.99
CA VAL A 26 7.35 9.97 -14.49
C VAL A 26 8.32 11.12 -14.70
N GLY A 27 9.60 10.84 -14.52
CA GLY A 27 10.69 11.78 -14.73
C GLY A 27 11.70 11.26 -15.75
N TYR A 28 12.38 12.19 -16.41
CA TYR A 28 13.42 11.90 -17.38
C TYR A 28 14.57 12.87 -17.20
N VAL A 29 15.80 12.32 -17.12
CA VAL A 29 17.01 13.13 -17.04
C VAL A 29 17.41 13.59 -18.45
N ASN A 30 17.52 14.89 -18.64
CA ASN A 30 17.98 15.52 -19.88
C ASN A 30 19.50 15.40 -20.01
N ARG A 31 20.02 15.66 -21.22
CA ARG A 31 21.47 15.58 -21.51
C ARG A 31 22.32 16.52 -20.64
N ASP A 32 21.77 17.67 -20.26
CA ASP A 32 22.41 18.68 -19.42
C ASP A 32 22.31 18.36 -17.91
N GLY A 33 21.73 17.22 -17.55
CA GLY A 33 21.53 16.79 -16.16
C GLY A 33 20.27 17.38 -15.49
N SER A 34 19.53 18.26 -16.18
CA SER A 34 18.24 18.74 -15.68
C SER A 34 17.19 17.62 -15.72
N LEU A 35 16.14 17.75 -14.90
CA LEU A 35 15.09 16.74 -14.78
C LEU A 35 13.76 17.31 -15.29
N ASN A 36 13.18 16.63 -16.27
CA ASN A 36 11.80 16.87 -16.70
C ASN A 36 10.87 15.91 -15.98
N ILE A 37 9.81 16.43 -15.36
CA ILE A 37 8.78 15.65 -14.68
C ILE A 37 7.45 15.85 -15.40
N LYS A 38 6.78 14.75 -15.74
CA LYS A 38 5.39 14.74 -16.19
C LYS A 38 4.52 14.24 -15.06
N LEU A 39 3.61 15.08 -14.60
CA LEU A 39 2.69 14.78 -13.51
C LEU A 39 1.29 14.48 -14.05
N ASP A 40 0.70 13.39 -13.55
CA ASP A 40 -0.70 13.03 -13.75
C ASP A 40 -1.60 13.65 -12.66
N ALA A 41 -1.00 14.02 -11.52
CA ALA A 41 -1.69 14.64 -10.39
C ALA A 41 -0.80 15.65 -9.65
N VAL A 42 -1.43 16.63 -8.98
CA VAL A 42 -0.75 17.66 -8.19
C VAL A 42 -0.59 17.18 -6.73
N PRO A 43 0.63 17.16 -6.17
CA PRO A 43 0.84 16.79 -4.77
C PRO A 43 0.33 17.91 -3.83
N VAL A 44 -0.79 17.65 -3.15
CA VAL A 44 -1.44 18.62 -2.26
C VAL A 44 -0.71 18.88 -0.95
N ASN A 45 0.20 17.98 -0.56
CA ASN A 45 1.10 18.14 0.59
C ASN A 45 2.34 19.00 0.25
N GLY A 46 2.47 19.45 -1.00
CA GLY A 46 3.59 20.27 -1.46
C GLY A 46 4.91 19.52 -1.65
N THR A 47 4.93 18.20 -1.46
CA THR A 47 6.15 17.38 -1.58
C THR A 47 5.97 16.21 -2.54
N MET A 48 7.02 15.93 -3.29
CA MET A 48 7.09 14.76 -4.17
C MET A 48 8.46 14.10 -4.09
N HIS A 49 8.48 12.78 -4.23
CA HIS A 49 9.69 11.98 -4.26
C HIS A 49 9.94 11.47 -5.66
N VAL A 50 11.13 11.72 -6.18
CA VAL A 50 11.60 11.19 -7.46
C VAL A 50 12.57 10.05 -7.18
N ARG A 51 12.29 8.86 -7.72
CA ARG A 51 13.11 7.66 -7.56
C ARG A 51 13.54 7.10 -8.91
N ASP A 52 14.69 6.44 -8.95
CA ASP A 52 15.08 5.67 -10.12
C ASP A 52 14.06 4.57 -10.38
N TRP A 53 13.69 4.41 -11.66
CA TRP A 53 12.76 3.38 -12.04
C TRP A 53 13.42 2.00 -11.94
N THR A 54 12.68 1.03 -11.41
CA THR A 54 13.04 -0.37 -11.37
C THR A 54 11.94 -1.23 -12.00
N ALA A 55 12.28 -2.41 -12.52
CA ALA A 55 11.28 -3.32 -13.10
C ALA A 55 10.16 -3.72 -12.11
N ARG A 56 10.38 -3.58 -10.80
CA ARG A 56 9.35 -3.80 -9.77
C ARG A 56 8.27 -2.71 -9.74
N ASP A 57 8.59 -1.50 -10.20
CA ASP A 57 7.62 -0.40 -10.28
C ASP A 57 6.53 -0.68 -11.34
N GLU A 58 6.80 -1.51 -12.35
CA GLU A 58 5.79 -1.98 -13.32
C GLU A 58 4.75 -2.91 -12.70
N VAL A 59 5.19 -3.82 -11.82
CA VAL A 59 4.34 -4.85 -11.22
C VAL A 59 3.41 -4.25 -10.17
N THR A 60 3.92 -3.29 -9.39
CA THR A 60 3.15 -2.63 -8.31
C THR A 60 1.96 -1.81 -8.83
N ALA A 61 2.04 -1.31 -10.08
CA ALA A 61 0.96 -0.55 -10.70
C ALA A 61 -0.26 -1.42 -11.11
N GLN A 62 -0.11 -2.76 -11.12
CA GLN A 62 -1.10 -3.69 -11.68
C GLN A 62 -1.80 -4.58 -10.63
N GLU A 63 -1.36 -4.59 -9.38
CA GLU A 63 -2.03 -5.42 -8.35
C GLU A 63 -3.14 -4.65 -7.63
N PRO A 64 -4.43 -4.98 -7.84
CA PRO A 64 -5.48 -4.55 -6.93
C PRO A 64 -5.22 -5.18 -5.57
N LYS A 65 -4.95 -4.36 -4.55
CA LYS A 65 -4.87 -4.81 -3.15
C LYS A 65 -6.16 -5.55 -2.80
N LYS A 66 -6.10 -6.88 -2.70
CA LYS A 66 -7.17 -7.66 -2.06
C LYS A 66 -7.31 -7.15 -0.63
N SER A 67 -8.42 -6.45 -0.37
CA SER A 67 -8.83 -6.11 0.98
C SER A 67 -9.19 -7.40 1.71
N ASN A 68 -8.35 -7.85 2.65
CA ASN A 68 -8.77 -8.83 3.65
C ASN A 68 -9.76 -8.13 4.60
N GLY A 69 -11.03 -8.16 4.23
CA GLY A 69 -12.14 -7.81 5.10
C GLY A 69 -12.20 -8.78 6.27
N SER A 70 -12.09 -8.23 7.46
CA SER A 70 -12.43 -8.86 8.74
C SER A 70 -13.86 -9.40 8.72
N ASN A 71 -14.05 -10.69 9.00
CA ASN A 71 -15.33 -11.24 9.45
C ASN A 71 -15.10 -12.50 10.30
N GLY A 72 -15.37 -12.40 11.59
CA GLY A 72 -15.27 -13.50 12.55
C GLY A 72 -15.61 -13.00 13.95
N ALA A 73 -16.90 -13.06 14.26
CA ALA A 73 -17.56 -12.38 15.37
C ALA A 73 -17.12 -12.81 16.78
N SER A 74 -17.10 -11.83 17.68
CA SER A 74 -17.26 -12.02 19.12
C SER A 74 -18.65 -12.61 19.43
N LYS A 75 -18.69 -13.65 20.27
CA LYS A 75 -19.78 -14.21 21.11
C LYS A 75 -19.40 -15.68 21.39
N ASN A 76 -19.37 -16.26 22.58
CA ASN A 76 -19.81 -15.83 23.90
C ASN A 76 -19.07 -16.72 24.92
N ALA A 77 -18.77 -16.18 26.09
CA ALA A 77 -18.28 -16.94 27.22
C ALA A 77 -19.43 -17.69 27.93
N SER A 78 -19.07 -18.78 28.63
CA SER A 78 -19.76 -19.40 29.77
C SER A 78 -21.05 -20.23 29.55
N SER A 79 -20.90 -21.55 29.81
CA SER A 79 -21.87 -22.37 30.56
C SER A 79 -21.08 -23.52 31.18
N LYS A 80 -20.67 -23.41 32.45
CA LYS A 80 -21.22 -24.16 33.61
C LYS A 80 -21.25 -25.68 33.32
N LEU A 81 -20.31 -26.46 33.86
CA LEU A 81 -20.38 -27.12 35.18
C LEU A 81 -21.74 -27.79 35.45
N ILE A 82 -21.66 -29.01 35.98
CA ILE A 82 -22.67 -29.96 36.49
C ILE A 82 -23.29 -30.93 35.47
N ASP A 83 -22.77 -32.17 35.46
CA ASP A 83 -23.56 -33.40 35.35
C ASP A 83 -22.79 -34.53 36.04
N ASP A 84 -22.78 -34.46 37.38
CA ASP A 84 -22.50 -35.60 38.26
C ASP A 84 -23.84 -36.05 38.88
N LEU A 85 -24.17 -37.34 38.67
CA LEU A 85 -25.05 -38.23 39.46
C LEU A 85 -26.59 -38.10 39.33
N PRO A 86 -27.41 -39.12 39.73
CA PRO A 86 -27.20 -40.58 39.85
C PRO A 86 -28.37 -41.46 39.29
N GLY A 87 -28.07 -42.75 39.05
CA GLY A 87 -28.97 -43.89 39.31
C GLY A 87 -29.98 -44.30 38.23
N THR A 88 -30.03 -45.62 37.95
CA THR A 88 -31.21 -46.51 38.14
C THR A 88 -31.20 -47.67 37.12
N PHE A 89 -31.05 -48.88 37.67
CA PHE A 89 -31.08 -50.25 37.11
C PHE A 89 -29.91 -50.74 36.25
#